data_AF-A0A8J2ES36-F1
#
_entry.id   AF-A0A8J2ES36-F1
#
_cell.length_a   1.000
_cell.length_b   1.000
_cell.length_c   1.000
_cell.angle_alpha   90.00
_cell.angle_beta   90.00
_cell.angle_gamma   90.00
#
_symmetry.space_group_name_H-M   'P 1'
#
loop_
_entity.id
_entity.type
_entity.pdbx_description
1 polymer ?
#
loop_
_entity_poly.entity_id
_entity_poly.type
_entity_poly.pdbx_seq_one_letter_code
_entity_poly.pdbx_strand_id
1 'polypeptide(L)'
;MNKMATANGAAPGAANGNGHSGSNGIELPPLWEPVFPPAHKLIPLVEVKGTPALRANMSPYEKKTLSPQSRSVDGWRKANAEASARQKLISDVLSRWWFVFPIWPPPNFDYAKVLRREGYREVQISEWNKAPEEVEEAPGGRKLAKVYQLGNFPGVFRNSRDELLDMRPKDSCPCFANLQKQPWQRLCEFAVRAYENQIDVLKQVGGYKHKEQIATLMKEMTRYREQLRKGSSAALHLTADAQRKVRKM
;
A
#
# COMPACT_ATOMS: atom_id res chain seq x y z
N MET A 1 55.12 -49.26 -6.21
CA MET A 1 55.21 -50.50 -7.02
C MET A 1 53.80 -50.96 -7.34
N ASN A 2 53.51 -51.14 -8.64
CA ASN A 2 52.38 -51.82 -9.32
C ASN A 2 50.94 -51.56 -8.83
N LYS A 3 50.04 -50.88 -9.58
CA LYS A 3 49.46 -51.17 -10.93
C LYS A 3 48.84 -52.56 -11.06
N MET A 4 47.51 -52.61 -11.23
CA MET A 4 46.75 -53.21 -12.35
C MET A 4 45.32 -52.61 -12.30
N ALA A 5 44.82 -51.86 -13.31
CA ALA A 5 44.34 -52.27 -14.65
C ALA A 5 43.03 -53.09 -14.53
N THR A 6 41.90 -52.86 -15.23
CA THR A 6 41.58 -52.28 -16.57
C THR A 6 40.02 -52.26 -16.65
N ALA A 7 39.32 -51.22 -17.12
CA ALA A 7 39.13 -50.68 -18.48
C ALA A 7 37.94 -51.28 -19.28
N ASN A 8 37.40 -50.43 -20.17
CA ASN A 8 36.44 -50.63 -21.28
C ASN A 8 34.96 -50.37 -20.94
N GLY A 9 34.20 -49.57 -21.69
CA GLY A 9 34.45 -48.84 -22.93
C GLY A 9 33.16 -48.11 -23.37
N ALA A 10 33.30 -46.86 -23.81
CA ALA A 10 32.96 -46.41 -25.18
C ALA A 10 31.58 -45.73 -25.34
N ALA A 11 31.63 -44.43 -25.62
CA ALA A 11 30.57 -43.59 -26.19
C ALA A 11 30.35 -43.92 -27.69
N PRO A 12 29.33 -43.37 -28.40
CA PRO A 12 29.41 -41.98 -28.86
C PRO A 12 28.04 -41.26 -29.00
N GLY A 13 28.06 -39.94 -29.16
CA GLY A 13 26.86 -39.21 -29.62
C GLY A 13 26.86 -37.70 -29.40
N ALA A 14 27.92 -37.00 -29.80
CA ALA A 14 27.86 -35.55 -29.94
C ALA A 14 27.18 -35.18 -31.26
N ALA A 15 26.00 -34.57 -31.17
CA ALA A 15 25.40 -33.80 -32.25
C ALA A 15 24.83 -32.52 -31.63
N ASN A 16 25.69 -31.50 -31.49
CA ASN A 16 25.30 -30.19 -31.01
C ASN A 16 24.72 -29.41 -32.20
N GLY A 17 23.41 -29.56 -32.41
CA GLY A 17 22.64 -28.86 -33.42
C GLY A 17 22.23 -27.48 -32.92
N ASN A 18 22.83 -26.46 -33.52
CA ASN A 18 22.49 -25.06 -33.36
C ASN A 18 21.04 -24.83 -33.84
N GLY A 19 20.16 -24.35 -32.96
CA GLY A 19 18.75 -24.11 -33.25
C GLY A 19 18.24 -22.87 -32.55
N HIS A 20 18.68 -21.69 -33.02
CA HIS A 20 18.00 -20.43 -32.77
C HIS A 20 16.57 -20.53 -33.32
N SER A 21 15.61 -20.82 -32.44
CA SER A 21 14.18 -20.64 -32.70
C SER A 21 13.72 -19.54 -31.77
N GLY A 22 13.74 -18.31 -32.27
CA GLY A 22 13.12 -17.17 -31.61
C GLY A 22 11.61 -17.38 -31.55
N SER A 23 11.14 -17.94 -30.45
CA SER A 23 9.81 -17.65 -29.95
C SER A 23 9.98 -16.60 -28.85
N ASN A 24 9.60 -15.36 -29.14
CA ASN A 24 9.14 -14.44 -28.10
C ASN A 24 7.80 -14.95 -27.54
N GLY A 25 7.81 -16.19 -27.04
CA GLY A 25 6.77 -16.71 -26.20
C GLY A 25 6.89 -15.92 -24.91
N ILE A 26 5.98 -14.99 -24.69
CA ILE A 26 5.72 -14.49 -23.35
C ILE A 26 5.32 -15.75 -22.57
N GLU A 27 6.29 -16.36 -21.87
CA GLU A 27 6.01 -17.42 -20.91
C GLU A 27 4.97 -16.83 -19.96
N LEU A 28 3.73 -17.29 -20.10
CA LEU A 28 2.71 -16.95 -19.14
C LEU A 28 3.21 -17.50 -17.81
N PRO A 29 3.26 -16.67 -16.74
CA PRO A 29 3.69 -17.14 -15.45
C PRO A 29 2.85 -18.37 -15.05
N PRO A 30 3.45 -19.35 -14.35
CA PRO A 30 2.73 -20.54 -13.93
C PRO A 30 1.44 -20.13 -13.19
N LEU A 31 0.38 -20.92 -13.35
CA LEU A 31 -1.01 -20.58 -12.97
C LEU A 31 -1.23 -20.13 -11.51
N TRP A 32 -0.21 -20.28 -10.65
CA TRP A 32 -0.22 -19.98 -9.22
C TRP A 32 0.65 -18.77 -8.84
N GLU A 33 1.37 -18.15 -9.77
CA GLU A 33 2.14 -16.96 -9.46
C GLU A 33 1.22 -15.74 -9.25
N PRO A 34 1.39 -15.01 -8.14
CA PRO A 34 0.56 -13.87 -7.85
C PRO A 34 0.86 -12.73 -8.83
N VAL A 35 -0.08 -12.46 -9.73
CA VAL A 35 -0.01 -11.34 -10.66
C VAL A 35 -0.34 -10.04 -9.92
N PHE A 36 0.66 -9.44 -9.29
CA PHE A 36 0.55 -8.10 -8.70
C PHE A 36 1.18 -7.04 -9.59
N PRO A 37 0.72 -5.78 -9.53
CA PRO A 37 1.39 -4.69 -10.22
C PRO A 37 2.83 -4.56 -9.72
N PRO A 38 3.81 -4.37 -10.62
CA PRO A 38 5.20 -4.18 -10.21
C PRO A 38 5.35 -2.85 -9.43
N ALA A 39 6.35 -2.78 -8.55
CA ALA A 39 6.53 -1.66 -7.62
C ALA A 39 6.56 -0.28 -8.30
N HIS A 40 7.12 -0.16 -9.52
CA HIS A 40 7.16 1.10 -10.27
C HIS A 40 5.78 1.59 -10.75
N LYS A 41 4.76 0.73 -10.77
CA LYS A 41 3.38 1.11 -11.08
C LYS A 41 2.60 1.56 -9.85
N LEU A 42 3.14 1.39 -8.64
CA LEU A 42 2.49 1.77 -7.38
C LEU A 42 2.87 3.20 -6.99
N ILE A 43 1.94 3.92 -6.38
CA ILE A 43 2.08 5.31 -5.99
C ILE A 43 2.09 5.36 -4.45
N PRO A 44 3.20 5.78 -3.81
CA PRO A 44 3.23 5.93 -2.35
C PRO A 44 2.21 6.96 -1.86
N LEU A 45 1.54 6.64 -0.76
CA LEU A 45 0.68 7.59 -0.05
C LEU A 45 1.57 8.50 0.80
N VAL A 46 1.94 9.64 0.23
CA VAL A 46 2.71 10.70 0.93
C VAL A 46 1.78 11.88 1.15
N GLU A 47 1.88 12.51 2.32
CA GLU A 47 1.12 13.72 2.61
C GLU A 47 1.62 14.87 1.72
N VAL A 48 0.69 15.53 1.02
CA VAL A 48 1.01 16.69 0.20
C VAL A 48 1.11 17.90 1.12
N LYS A 49 2.30 18.51 1.21
CA LYS A 49 2.52 19.75 1.98
C LYS A 49 1.57 20.84 1.47
N GLY A 50 0.82 21.47 2.38
CA GLY A 50 -0.05 22.60 2.07
C GLY A 50 -1.52 22.27 1.80
N THR A 51 -1.96 21.02 1.98
CA THR A 51 -3.40 20.70 1.93
C THR A 51 -4.08 21.19 3.21
N PRO A 52 -5.20 21.94 3.15
CA PRO A 52 -5.90 22.38 4.34
C PRO A 52 -6.36 21.14 5.10
N ALA A 53 -5.79 20.90 6.27
CA ALA A 53 -6.24 19.84 7.17
C ALA A 53 -7.73 20.04 7.42
N LEU A 54 -8.55 19.09 6.98
CA LEU A 54 -9.95 19.01 7.38
C LEU A 54 -9.95 18.89 8.92
N ARG A 55 -10.25 20.02 9.60
CA ARG A 55 -10.35 20.23 11.05
C ARG A 55 -9.51 19.23 11.87
N ALA A 56 -8.28 19.62 12.17
CA ALA A 56 -7.24 18.86 12.87
C ALA A 56 -7.54 18.42 14.32
N ASN A 57 -8.79 18.41 14.79
CA ASN A 57 -9.08 18.27 16.23
C ASN A 57 -9.59 16.89 16.66
N MET A 58 -9.66 15.89 15.78
CA MET A 58 -10.01 14.53 16.21
C MET A 58 -9.19 13.48 15.46
N SER A 59 -8.43 12.68 16.20
CA SER A 59 -7.84 11.46 15.65
C SER A 59 -8.99 10.49 15.32
N PRO A 60 -9.12 10.02 14.06
CA PRO A 60 -10.13 9.04 13.69
C PRO A 60 -9.94 7.69 14.39
N TYR A 61 -8.88 7.52 15.17
CA TYR A 61 -8.54 6.31 15.93
C TYR A 61 -8.86 6.41 17.43
N GLU A 62 -9.45 7.50 17.92
CA GLU A 62 -9.93 7.57 19.29
C GLU A 62 -11.13 6.65 19.50
N LYS A 63 -11.01 5.64 20.37
CA LYS A 63 -12.07 4.64 20.65
C LYS A 63 -13.44 5.25 21.01
N LYS A 64 -13.48 6.48 21.55
CA LYS A 64 -14.73 7.19 21.89
C LYS A 64 -15.54 7.64 20.67
N THR A 65 -14.94 7.73 19.48
CA THR A 65 -15.64 8.11 18.24
C THR A 65 -16.22 6.92 17.48
N LEU A 66 -15.68 5.71 17.70
CA LEU A 66 -16.06 4.47 17.01
C LEU A 66 -17.26 3.74 17.64
N SER A 67 -17.90 4.31 18.66
CA SER A 67 -19.11 3.74 19.25
C SER A 67 -20.26 3.75 18.22
N PRO A 68 -21.06 2.68 18.10
CA PRO A 68 -22.23 2.65 17.21
C PRO A 68 -23.21 3.81 17.45
N GLN A 69 -23.26 4.32 18.69
CA GLN A 69 -24.12 5.43 19.12
C GLN A 69 -23.48 6.81 18.87
N SER A 70 -22.17 6.89 18.66
CA SER A 70 -21.42 8.11 18.33
C SER A 70 -21.09 8.27 16.84
N ARG A 71 -21.69 7.46 15.95
CA ARG A 71 -21.58 7.52 14.47
C ARG A 71 -21.98 8.86 13.83
N SER A 72 -22.23 9.91 14.61
CA SER A 72 -22.30 11.29 14.13
C SER A 72 -20.97 11.82 13.59
N VAL A 73 -19.83 11.22 13.96
CA VAL A 73 -18.49 11.71 13.61
C VAL A 73 -17.97 11.13 12.29
N ASP A 74 -18.54 10.02 11.81
CA ASP A 74 -18.10 9.31 10.59
C ASP A 74 -18.48 10.02 9.27
N GLY A 75 -18.96 11.27 9.31
CA GLY A 75 -19.30 12.02 8.11
C GLY A 75 -20.49 11.46 7.31
N TRP A 76 -21.23 10.49 7.86
CA TRP A 76 -22.51 9.97 7.35
C TRP A 76 -23.70 10.88 7.73
N ARG A 77 -23.49 12.20 7.81
CA ARG A 77 -24.63 13.12 7.60
C ARG A 77 -25.09 12.97 6.14
N LYS A 78 -26.28 13.46 5.79
CA LYS A 78 -26.64 13.70 4.39
C LYS A 78 -25.57 14.61 3.78
N ALA A 79 -24.53 14.00 3.23
CA ALA A 79 -23.41 14.67 2.64
C ALA A 79 -23.96 15.49 1.48
N ASN A 80 -23.53 16.74 1.34
CA ASN A 80 -23.79 17.45 0.10
C ASN A 80 -23.21 16.62 -1.08
N ALA A 81 -23.73 16.82 -2.29
CA ALA A 81 -23.38 15.97 -3.44
C ALA A 81 -21.85 15.87 -3.66
N GLU A 82 -21.10 16.93 -3.33
CA GLU A 82 -19.65 16.97 -3.41
C GLU A 82 -18.94 16.06 -2.38
N ALA A 83 -19.33 16.12 -1.10
CA ALA A 83 -18.79 15.24 -0.07
C ALA A 83 -19.13 13.76 -0.38
N SER A 84 -20.32 13.50 -0.92
CA SER A 84 -20.69 12.15 -1.38
C SER A 84 -19.84 11.69 -2.57
N ALA A 85 -19.57 12.56 -3.55
CA ALA A 85 -18.71 12.23 -4.69
C ALA A 85 -17.25 11.94 -4.25
N ARG A 86 -16.73 12.71 -3.29
CA ARG A 86 -15.39 12.49 -2.72
C ARG A 86 -15.31 11.19 -1.93
N GLN A 87 -16.29 10.93 -1.07
CA GLN A 87 -16.39 9.67 -0.33
C GLN A 87 -16.46 8.48 -1.26
N LYS A 88 -17.25 8.57 -2.34
CA LYS A 88 -17.31 7.52 -3.37
C LYS A 88 -15.96 7.28 -4.03
N LEU A 89 -15.25 8.35 -4.42
CA LEU A 89 -13.92 8.25 -5.01
C LEU A 89 -12.91 7.60 -4.04
N ILE A 90 -12.91 8.01 -2.77
CA ILE A 90 -12.04 7.40 -1.75
C ILE A 90 -12.39 5.91 -1.57
N SER A 91 -13.67 5.58 -1.52
CA SER A 91 -14.13 4.19 -1.45
C SER A 91 -13.68 3.37 -2.65
N ASP A 92 -13.73 3.94 -3.87
CA ASP A 92 -13.28 3.26 -5.08
C ASP A 92 -11.77 2.98 -5.07
N VAL A 93 -10.98 3.93 -4.54
CA VAL A 93 -9.54 3.75 -4.32
C VAL A 93 -9.29 2.66 -3.27
N LEU A 94 -9.96 2.72 -2.12
CA LEU A 94 -9.76 1.76 -1.02
C LEU A 94 -10.18 0.34 -1.38
N SER A 95 -11.24 0.16 -2.17
CA SER A 95 -11.64 -1.18 -2.67
C SER A 95 -10.56 -1.83 -3.55
N ARG A 96 -9.59 -1.03 -4.04
CA ARG A 96 -8.54 -1.46 -4.96
C ARG A 96 -7.16 -1.03 -4.47
N TRP A 97 -7.01 -0.83 -3.16
CA TRP A 97 -5.80 -0.24 -2.59
C TRP A 97 -4.53 -1.04 -2.92
N TRP A 98 -4.65 -2.38 -2.97
CA TRP A 98 -3.60 -3.32 -3.40
C TRP A 98 -3.09 -3.08 -4.82
N PHE A 99 -3.88 -2.44 -5.68
CA PHE A 99 -3.50 -2.14 -7.07
C PHE A 99 -2.88 -0.76 -7.24
N VAL A 100 -2.79 0.06 -6.18
CA VAL A 100 -2.28 1.44 -6.30
C VAL A 100 -1.20 1.76 -5.28
N PHE A 101 -1.28 1.27 -4.04
CA PHE A 101 -0.30 1.57 -3.01
C PHE A 101 0.73 0.45 -2.89
N PRO A 102 1.97 0.75 -2.45
CA PRO A 102 2.92 -0.29 -2.03
C PRO A 102 2.35 -1.12 -0.88
N ILE A 103 2.93 -2.31 -0.67
CA ILE A 103 2.60 -3.18 0.47
C ILE A 103 2.68 -2.37 1.77
N TRP A 104 1.62 -2.48 2.58
CA TRP A 104 1.53 -1.84 3.88
C TRP A 104 1.19 -2.88 4.96
N PRO A 105 1.89 -2.89 6.10
CA PRO A 105 3.03 -2.02 6.43
C PRO A 105 4.29 -2.33 5.59
N PRO A 106 5.24 -1.38 5.44
CA PRO A 106 6.47 -1.63 4.71
C PRO A 106 7.26 -2.80 5.33
N PRO A 107 7.73 -3.78 4.54
CA PRO A 107 8.42 -4.96 5.07
C PRO A 107 9.66 -4.64 5.91
N ASN A 108 10.40 -3.58 5.54
CA ASN A 108 11.65 -3.17 6.18
C ASN A 108 11.45 -1.99 7.16
N PHE A 109 10.26 -1.87 7.76
CA PHE A 109 9.99 -0.80 8.72
C PHE A 109 10.70 -1.08 10.05
N ASP A 110 11.44 -0.10 10.56
CA ASP A 110 12.20 -0.21 11.81
C ASP A 110 11.30 -0.06 13.04
N TYR A 111 10.67 -1.17 13.44
CA TYR A 111 9.84 -1.23 14.64
C TYR A 111 10.65 -1.05 15.93
N ALA A 112 11.92 -1.45 15.95
CA ALA A 112 12.76 -1.32 17.15
C ALA A 112 12.92 0.16 17.55
N LYS A 113 13.15 1.03 16.58
CA LYS A 113 13.21 2.48 16.81
C LYS A 113 11.89 3.07 17.29
N VAL A 114 10.76 2.63 16.73
CA VAL A 114 9.42 3.10 17.13
C VAL A 114 9.10 2.64 18.54
N LEU A 115 9.32 1.36 18.85
CA LEU A 115 9.08 0.79 20.18
C LEU A 115 9.89 1.52 21.25
N ARG A 116 11.19 1.76 21.02
CA ARG A 116 12.03 2.51 21.96
C ARG A 116 11.50 3.91 22.24
N ARG A 117 11.09 4.63 21.18
CA ARG A 117 10.48 5.97 21.32
C ARG A 117 9.22 5.92 22.20
N GLU A 118 8.39 4.90 22.02
CA GLU A 118 7.18 4.71 22.81
C GLU A 118 7.44 4.13 24.22
N GLY A 119 8.68 3.70 24.53
CA GLY A 119 9.06 3.16 25.84
C GLY A 119 8.92 1.64 25.96
N TYR A 120 8.99 0.93 24.84
CA TYR A 120 8.85 -0.52 24.76
C TYR A 120 10.09 -1.16 24.14
N ARG A 121 10.25 -2.46 24.38
CA ARG A 121 11.21 -3.32 23.67
C ARG A 121 10.54 -4.62 23.27
N GLU A 122 10.90 -5.11 22.09
CA GLU A 122 10.43 -6.40 21.62
C GLU A 122 11.14 -7.55 22.35
N VAL A 123 10.40 -8.61 22.66
CA VAL A 123 10.88 -9.88 23.19
C VAL A 123 10.27 -10.99 22.35
N GLN A 124 11.04 -12.04 22.10
CA GLN A 124 10.52 -13.24 21.48
C GLN A 124 9.47 -13.90 22.37
N ILE A 125 8.40 -14.41 21.76
CA ILE A 125 7.30 -15.03 22.51
C ILE A 125 7.77 -16.24 23.35
N SER A 126 8.80 -16.96 22.88
CA SER A 126 9.45 -18.07 23.59
C SER A 126 10.13 -17.66 24.89
N GLU A 127 10.59 -16.40 24.98
CA GLU A 127 11.32 -15.84 26.12
C GLU A 127 10.42 -14.98 27.02
N TRP A 128 9.17 -14.76 26.62
CA TRP A 128 8.23 -13.85 27.27
C TRP A 128 8.12 -14.03 28.78
N ASN A 129 8.01 -15.28 29.23
CA ASN A 129 7.85 -15.63 30.64
C ASN A 129 9.14 -15.46 31.45
N LYS A 130 10.30 -15.51 30.79
CA LYS A 130 11.62 -15.40 31.44
C LYS A 130 12.15 -13.97 31.45
N ALA A 131 11.81 -13.19 30.43
CA ALA A 131 12.27 -11.82 30.29
C ALA A 131 11.71 -10.94 31.43
N PRO A 132 12.52 -10.03 32.00
CA PRO A 132 12.06 -9.08 33.01
C PRO A 132 10.95 -8.19 32.44
N GLU A 133 10.11 -7.63 33.29
CA GLU A 133 9.01 -6.76 32.86
C GLU A 133 9.54 -5.46 32.24
N GLU A 134 10.55 -4.86 32.88
CA GLU A 134 11.20 -3.62 32.45
C GLU A 134 12.71 -3.81 32.44
N VAL A 135 13.40 -3.11 31.54
CA VAL A 135 14.86 -2.97 31.58
C VAL A 135 15.23 -1.50 31.37
N GLU A 136 16.35 -1.08 31.93
CA GLU A 136 16.94 0.22 31.63
C GLU A 136 17.73 0.14 30.33
N GLU A 137 17.50 1.07 29.40
CA GLU A 137 18.20 1.10 28.10
C GLU A 137 19.70 1.44 28.25
N ALA A 138 20.07 2.12 29.34
CA ALA A 138 21.43 2.49 29.76
C ALA A 138 21.40 3.03 31.22
N PRO A 139 22.55 3.23 31.91
CA PRO A 139 22.56 3.89 33.22
C PRO A 139 21.94 5.29 33.14
N GLY A 140 20.85 5.53 33.86
CA GLY A 140 20.08 6.78 33.83
C GLY A 140 19.07 6.90 32.68
N GLY A 141 18.86 5.83 31.91
CA GLY A 141 17.93 5.78 30.79
C GLY A 141 16.47 5.55 31.20
N ARG A 142 15.56 5.73 30.23
CA ARG A 142 14.14 5.39 30.38
C ARG A 142 13.99 3.87 30.54
N LYS A 143 13.05 3.45 31.40
CA LYS A 143 12.65 2.04 31.50
C LYS A 143 11.85 1.62 30.27
N LEU A 144 12.23 0.50 29.67
CA LEU A 144 11.57 -0.10 28.52
C LEU A 144 10.77 -1.33 28.95
N ALA A 145 9.46 -1.28 28.77
CA ALA A 145 8.57 -2.39 29.07
C ALA A 145 8.62 -3.46 27.96
N LYS A 146 8.51 -4.72 28.34
CA LYS A 146 8.49 -5.83 27.37
C LYS A 146 7.20 -5.86 26.56
N VAL A 147 7.33 -6.10 25.26
CA VAL A 147 6.22 -6.43 24.36
C VAL A 147 6.64 -7.58 23.44
N TYR A 148 5.67 -8.29 22.88
CA TYR A 148 5.95 -9.28 21.83
C TYR A 148 5.07 -9.01 20.61
N GLN A 149 5.60 -9.29 19.42
CA GLN A 149 4.85 -9.11 18.18
C GLN A 149 3.84 -10.24 17.98
N LEU A 150 2.65 -9.90 17.47
CA LEU A 150 1.69 -10.89 17.02
C LEU A 150 2.14 -11.47 15.68
N GLY A 151 2.33 -12.79 15.61
CA GLY A 151 2.98 -13.46 14.47
C GLY A 151 2.38 -13.10 13.09
N ASN A 152 1.05 -13.12 12.97
CA ASN A 152 0.36 -12.83 11.70
C ASN A 152 0.13 -11.34 11.45
N PHE A 153 0.53 -10.46 12.37
CA PHE A 153 0.27 -9.02 12.30
C PHE A 153 1.55 -8.22 12.54
N PRO A 154 2.43 -8.10 11.53
CA PRO A 154 3.66 -7.33 11.64
C PRO A 154 3.40 -5.90 12.14
N GLY A 155 4.18 -5.47 13.14
CA GLY A 155 4.02 -4.15 13.75
C GLY A 155 2.88 -4.01 14.76
N VAL A 156 2.14 -5.08 15.05
CA VAL A 156 1.16 -5.13 16.14
C VAL A 156 1.73 -5.93 17.29
N PHE A 157 1.79 -5.32 18.46
CA PHE A 157 2.41 -5.86 19.65
C PHE A 157 1.39 -6.03 20.77
N ARG A 158 1.71 -6.90 21.72
CA ARG A 158 0.97 -7.06 22.96
C ARG A 158 1.91 -6.89 24.15
N ASN A 159 1.44 -6.18 25.18
CA ASN A 159 2.17 -5.97 26.42
C ASN A 159 1.69 -6.93 27.54
N SER A 160 2.31 -6.85 28.72
CA SER A 160 1.95 -7.64 29.92
C SER A 160 0.56 -7.36 30.47
N ARG A 161 -0.03 -6.20 30.13
CA ARG A 161 -1.38 -5.79 30.52
C ARG A 161 -2.44 -6.25 29.52
N ASP A 162 -2.06 -7.10 28.57
CA ASP A 162 -2.91 -7.58 27.47
C ASP A 162 -3.35 -6.47 26.49
N GLU A 163 -2.74 -5.29 26.55
CA GLU A 163 -3.06 -4.18 25.66
C GLU A 163 -2.42 -4.40 24.28
N LEU A 164 -3.21 -4.15 23.24
CA LEU A 164 -2.76 -4.18 21.85
C LEU A 164 -2.16 -2.83 21.45
N LEU A 165 -0.93 -2.87 20.98
CA LEU A 165 -0.12 -1.73 20.58
C LEU A 165 0.13 -1.82 19.08
N ASP A 166 -0.52 -0.95 18.29
CA ASP A 166 -0.35 -0.91 16.84
C ASP A 166 0.68 0.15 16.44
N MET A 167 1.91 -0.30 16.22
CA MET A 167 3.10 0.51 15.91
C MET A 167 3.36 0.65 14.42
N ARG A 168 2.42 0.21 13.56
CA ARG A 168 2.53 0.37 12.10
C ARG A 168 2.50 1.85 11.71
N PRO A 169 3.18 2.26 10.62
CA PRO A 169 3.26 3.65 10.20
C PRO A 169 1.88 4.18 9.81
N LYS A 170 1.32 5.07 10.66
CA LYS A 170 -0.04 5.59 10.51
C LYS A 170 -0.18 6.51 9.32
N ASP A 171 0.85 7.31 9.01
CA ASP A 171 0.77 8.33 7.96
C ASP A 171 0.75 7.74 6.54
N SER A 172 1.33 6.55 6.35
CA SER A 172 1.32 5.83 5.08
C SER A 172 0.19 4.80 4.96
N CYS A 173 -0.64 4.65 6.00
CA CYS A 173 -1.73 3.68 6.03
C CYS A 173 -2.75 3.98 4.92
N PRO A 174 -3.06 3.03 4.03
CA PRO A 174 -4.13 3.15 3.03
C PRO A 174 -5.52 3.13 3.69
N CYS A 175 -5.86 4.22 4.37
CA CYS A 175 -7.11 4.37 5.11
C CYS A 175 -7.89 5.60 4.63
N PHE A 176 -9.18 5.61 4.95
CA PHE A 176 -10.08 6.71 4.60
C PHE A 176 -9.57 8.05 5.13
N ALA A 177 -9.10 8.09 6.39
CA ALA A 177 -8.61 9.31 7.02
C ALA A 177 -7.41 9.93 6.27
N ASN A 178 -6.46 9.13 5.82
CA ASN A 178 -5.31 9.64 5.08
C ASN A 178 -5.66 10.06 3.65
N LEU A 179 -6.55 9.33 2.98
CA LEU A 179 -7.04 9.71 1.66
C LEU A 179 -7.90 10.98 1.69
N GLN A 180 -8.65 11.19 2.77
CA GLN A 180 -9.42 12.41 2.96
C GLN A 180 -8.55 13.68 3.00
N LYS A 181 -7.27 13.56 3.36
CA LYS A 181 -6.29 14.65 3.33
C LYS A 181 -5.71 14.95 1.94
N GLN A 182 -5.94 14.10 0.95
CA GLN A 182 -5.32 14.23 -0.38
C GLN A 182 -6.13 15.15 -1.30
N PRO A 183 -5.51 15.99 -2.14
CA PRO A 183 -6.27 16.82 -3.08
C PRO A 183 -7.09 15.97 -4.06
N TRP A 184 -8.20 16.51 -4.55
CA TRP A 184 -9.12 15.79 -5.44
C TRP A 184 -8.42 15.17 -6.65
N GLN A 185 -7.54 15.93 -7.30
CA GLN A 185 -6.75 15.50 -8.45
C GLN A 185 -5.93 14.25 -8.12
N ARG A 186 -5.29 14.23 -6.94
CA ARG A 186 -4.48 13.11 -6.50
C ARG A 186 -5.32 11.87 -6.22
N LEU A 187 -6.54 12.04 -5.69
CA LEU A 187 -7.49 10.93 -5.55
C LEU A 187 -7.93 10.36 -6.91
N CYS A 188 -8.16 11.22 -7.92
CA CYS A 188 -8.44 10.77 -9.28
C CYS A 188 -7.24 10.00 -9.87
N GLU A 189 -6.01 10.48 -9.68
CA GLU A 189 -4.80 9.77 -10.11
C GLU A 189 -4.68 8.39 -9.46
N PHE A 190 -4.92 8.28 -8.15
CA PHE A 190 -4.93 7.00 -7.46
C PHE A 190 -5.99 6.05 -8.04
N ALA A 191 -7.20 6.53 -8.27
CA ALA A 191 -8.27 5.71 -8.86
C ALA A 191 -7.89 5.23 -10.26
N VAL A 192 -7.44 6.14 -11.14
CA VAL A 192 -7.02 5.79 -12.51
C VAL A 192 -5.93 4.72 -12.47
N ARG A 193 -4.89 4.91 -11.65
CA ARG A 193 -3.81 3.92 -11.53
C ARG A 193 -4.30 2.58 -10.99
N ALA A 194 -5.19 2.59 -9.99
CA ALA A 194 -5.77 1.37 -9.43
C ALA A 194 -6.53 0.57 -10.51
N TYR A 195 -7.34 1.25 -11.34
CA TYR A 195 -8.05 0.61 -12.44
C TYR A 195 -7.12 0.10 -13.54
N GLU A 196 -6.13 0.89 -13.96
CA GLU A 196 -5.11 0.46 -14.96
C GLU A 196 -4.44 -0.84 -14.52
N ASN A 197 -3.95 -0.85 -13.29
CA ASN A 197 -3.25 -1.99 -12.71
C ASN A 197 -4.18 -3.20 -12.53
N GLN A 198 -5.42 -3.01 -12.09
CA GLN A 198 -6.40 -4.09 -11.98
C GLN A 198 -6.74 -4.70 -13.35
N ILE A 199 -6.91 -3.86 -14.37
CA ILE A 199 -7.18 -4.33 -15.75
C ILE A 199 -5.99 -5.12 -16.28
N ASP A 200 -4.77 -4.62 -16.09
CA ASP A 200 -3.54 -5.30 -16.54
C ASP A 200 -3.42 -6.68 -15.90
N VAL A 201 -3.68 -6.80 -14.59
CA VAL A 201 -3.69 -8.06 -13.87
C VAL A 201 -4.75 -9.01 -14.45
N LEU A 202 -5.99 -8.56 -14.61
CA LEU A 202 -7.09 -9.39 -15.14
C LEU A 202 -6.85 -9.87 -16.58
N LYS A 203 -6.07 -9.14 -17.38
CA LYS A 203 -5.69 -9.59 -18.74
C LYS A 203 -4.64 -10.71 -18.72
N GLN A 204 -3.86 -10.82 -17.66
CA GLN A 204 -2.79 -11.79 -17.52
C GLN A 204 -3.24 -13.07 -16.81
N VAL A 205 -4.30 -12.99 -15.98
CA VAL A 205 -4.89 -14.16 -15.32
C VAL A 205 -5.56 -15.06 -16.36
N GLY A 206 -5.02 -16.26 -16.54
CA GLY A 206 -5.57 -17.30 -17.42
C GLY A 206 -6.82 -17.96 -16.83
N GLY A 207 -7.59 -18.66 -17.68
CA GLY A 207 -8.68 -19.56 -17.24
C GLY A 207 -10.07 -18.91 -17.07
N TYR A 208 -10.21 -17.59 -17.08
CA TYR A 208 -11.51 -16.91 -17.01
C TYR A 208 -11.63 -15.74 -17.99
N LYS A 209 -12.79 -15.60 -18.64
CA LYS A 209 -13.05 -14.51 -19.59
C LYS A 209 -13.52 -13.26 -18.85
N HIS A 210 -12.57 -12.42 -18.40
CA HIS A 210 -12.86 -11.17 -17.70
C HIS A 210 -13.40 -10.02 -18.59
N LYS A 211 -13.91 -10.29 -19.79
CA LYS A 211 -14.22 -9.25 -20.80
C LYS A 211 -15.22 -8.19 -20.29
N GLU A 212 -16.32 -8.63 -19.69
CA GLU A 212 -17.37 -7.73 -19.18
C GLU A 212 -16.90 -6.90 -17.98
N GLN A 213 -16.15 -7.55 -17.08
CA GLN A 213 -15.54 -6.90 -15.93
C GLN A 213 -14.53 -5.84 -16.38
N ILE A 214 -13.64 -6.18 -17.31
CA ILE A 214 -12.67 -5.25 -17.89
C ILE A 214 -13.39 -4.05 -18.55
N ALA A 215 -14.45 -4.29 -19.33
CA ALA A 215 -15.22 -3.21 -19.94
C ALA A 215 -15.83 -2.26 -18.89
N THR A 216 -16.36 -2.81 -17.79
CA THR A 216 -16.91 -2.04 -16.67
C THR A 216 -15.82 -1.20 -15.98
N LEU A 217 -14.66 -1.81 -15.70
CA LEU A 217 -13.51 -1.12 -15.09
C LEU A 217 -12.98 0.00 -16.01
N MET A 218 -12.92 -0.24 -17.32
CA MET A 218 -12.50 0.77 -18.31
C MET A 218 -13.46 1.96 -18.36
N LYS A 219 -14.77 1.73 -18.23
CA LYS A 219 -15.77 2.80 -18.17
C LYS A 219 -15.55 3.70 -16.95
N GLU A 220 -15.39 3.12 -15.76
CA GLU A 220 -15.13 3.91 -14.54
C GLU A 220 -13.77 4.62 -14.58
N MET A 221 -12.73 3.96 -15.08
CA MET A 221 -11.41 4.57 -15.30
C MET A 221 -11.50 5.81 -16.20
N THR A 222 -12.27 5.71 -17.30
CA THR A 222 -12.45 6.82 -18.26
C THR A 222 -13.13 8.01 -17.60
N ARG A 223 -14.17 7.76 -16.78
CA ARG A 223 -14.84 8.81 -15.99
C ARG A 223 -13.85 9.56 -15.09
N TYR A 224 -12.94 8.86 -14.39
CA TYR A 224 -11.95 9.52 -13.54
C TYR A 224 -10.84 10.24 -14.33
N ARG A 225 -10.43 9.70 -15.49
CA ARG A 225 -9.50 10.41 -16.41
C ARG A 225 -10.10 11.72 -16.92
N GLU A 226 -11.39 11.75 -17.27
CA GLU A 226 -12.06 12.98 -17.67
C GLU A 226 -12.12 14.01 -16.55
N GLN A 227 -12.38 13.58 -15.31
CA GLN A 227 -12.37 14.47 -14.15
C GLN A 227 -10.99 15.07 -13.91
N LEU A 228 -9.93 14.26 -14.06
CA LEU A 228 -8.55 14.74 -13.99
C LEU A 228 -8.27 15.80 -15.06
N ARG A 229 -8.68 15.55 -16.32
CA ARG A 229 -8.52 16.49 -17.44
C ARG A 229 -9.25 17.81 -17.19
N LYS A 230 -10.49 17.75 -16.70
CA LYS A 230 -11.30 18.94 -16.36
C LYS A 230 -10.66 19.75 -15.23
N GLY A 231 -10.14 19.07 -14.20
CA GLY A 231 -9.43 19.71 -13.09
C GLY A 231 -8.15 20.44 -13.53
N SER A 232 -7.37 19.86 -14.44
CA SER A 232 -6.17 20.50 -15.00
C SER A 232 -6.50 21.69 -15.91
N SER A 233 -7.58 21.60 -16.69
CA SER A 233 -8.02 22.70 -17.57
C SER A 233 -8.53 23.91 -16.80
N ALA A 234 -9.24 23.70 -15.68
CA ALA A 234 -9.70 24.81 -14.83
C ALA A 234 -8.52 25.55 -14.17
N ALA A 235 -7.48 24.82 -13.74
CA ALA A 235 -6.27 25.40 -13.16
C ALA A 235 -5.47 26.24 -14.18
N LEU A 236 -5.41 25.81 -15.45
CA LEU A 236 -4.74 26.54 -16.54
C LEU A 236 -5.44 27.85 -16.93
N HIS A 237 -6.78 27.90 -16.86
CA HIS A 237 -7.53 29.13 -17.13
C HIS A 237 -7.35 30.18 -16.01
N LEU A 238 -7.34 29.74 -14.74
CA LEU A 238 -7.11 30.62 -13.59
C LEU A 238 -5.71 31.26 -13.58
N THR A 239 -4.67 30.51 -13.99
CA THR A 239 -3.31 31.05 -14.07
C THR A 239 -3.14 32.02 -15.24
N ALA A 240 -3.78 31.77 -16.38
CA ALA A 240 -3.79 32.69 -17.52
C ALA A 240 -4.50 34.01 -17.18
N ASP A 241 -5.62 33.97 -16.46
CA ASP A 241 -6.35 35.17 -16.03
C ASP A 241 -5.59 35.97 -14.96
N ALA A 242 -4.90 35.29 -14.03
CA ALA A 242 -4.04 35.93 -13.05
C ALA A 242 -2.85 36.66 -13.73
N GLN A 243 -2.19 36.01 -14.69
CA GLN A 243 -1.10 36.61 -15.46
C GLN A 243 -1.57 37.79 -16.33
N ARG A 244 -2.81 37.75 -16.83
CA ARG A 244 -3.41 38.84 -17.61
C ARG A 244 -3.75 40.08 -16.77
N LYS A 245 -4.09 39.90 -15.48
CA LYS A 245 -4.30 41.01 -14.54
C LYS A 245 -3.00 41.69 -14.15
N VAL A 246 -1.92 40.92 -13.92
CA VAL A 246 -0.60 41.47 -13.59
C VAL A 246 0.00 42.26 -14.75
N ARG A 247 -0.26 41.86 -16.01
CA ARG A 247 0.19 42.60 -17.21
C ARG A 247 -0.60 43.89 -17.51
N LYS A 248 -1.69 44.16 -16.79
CA LYS A 248 -2.53 45.34 -16.95
C LYS A 248 -2.36 46.37 -15.81
N MET A 249 -1.44 46.12 -14.89
CA MET A 249 -0.94 47.08 -13.90
C MET A 249 0.47 47.51 -14.31
#